data_AF-A0A382NA67-F1
#
_entry.id   AF-A0A382NA67-F1
#
_cell.length_a   1.000
_cell.length_b   1.000
_cell.length_c   1.000
_cell.angle_alpha   90.00
_cell.angle_beta   90.00
_cell.angle_gamma   90.00
#
_symmetry.space_group_name_H-M   'P 1'
#
loop_
_entity.id
_entity.type
_entity.pdbx_description
1 polymer ?
#
loop_
_entity_poly.entity_id
_entity_poly.type
_entity_poly.pdbx_seq_one_letter_code
_entity_poly.pdbx_strand_id
1 'polypeptide(L)'
;PWRSRMKWWVLFGAQGDPMIEADRPTIATMLRDSGYRTGMVGKWHVGLRYRQSDGKPAAGWQDADLTQPLHTTPLDHGFDFARFTSRSHGTSGPSAAYRNPAKRNNPNQSAGPGHIHGRVAIGATKNGKQLLAGGPKAYILKKLGSRHSDHALEFLNGHIQEKGTKTQPFFLYYPANSNHGPYTPDDKIGGKSVAGAARTKSGAPMDARHDYIYENDVALGRLIDWLEATPDPRRPKSKLIENTLVIFTSDNGAEKNSDIATGPFRSNKGSCYEGGHRVPFIASWPAGRIGDGKASTLGKTNASVVGLTDMYATFAEIVGTNLPDLAAGEKGAEDSVSVLEAMRSGVGLEDRPPLFFNDHKEAKADPAAVAMR
;
A
#
# COMPACT_ATOMS: atom_id res chain seq x y z
N PRO A 1 9.01 13.47 -5.44
CA PRO A 1 7.62 13.00 -5.50
C PRO A 1 7.11 12.98 -6.91
N TRP A 2 6.58 11.82 -7.30
CA TRP A 2 5.92 11.70 -8.57
C TRP A 2 4.58 12.43 -8.54
N ARG A 3 4.41 13.42 -9.43
CA ARG A 3 3.13 14.09 -9.66
C ARG A 3 2.42 13.41 -10.82
N SER A 4 1.28 12.79 -10.55
CA SER A 4 0.49 12.15 -11.61
C SER A 4 0.08 13.15 -12.69
N ARG A 5 -0.03 12.64 -13.92
CA ARG A 5 -0.69 13.33 -15.04
C ARG A 5 -2.19 13.57 -14.78
N MET A 6 -2.82 12.77 -13.92
CA MET A 6 -4.20 13.03 -13.50
C MET A 6 -4.22 14.14 -12.45
N LYS A 7 -4.85 15.26 -12.81
CA LYS A 7 -5.05 16.42 -11.93
C LYS A 7 -6.31 16.33 -11.08
N TRP A 8 -7.22 15.43 -11.43
CA TRP A 8 -8.48 15.20 -10.74
C TRP A 8 -8.81 13.72 -10.69
N TRP A 9 -9.38 13.30 -9.56
CA TRP A 9 -9.80 11.92 -9.29
C TRP A 9 -8.66 10.88 -9.38
N VAL A 10 -9.05 9.60 -9.36
CA VAL A 10 -8.18 8.43 -9.44
C VAL A 10 -8.60 7.57 -10.63
N LEU A 11 -7.85 6.51 -10.92
CA LEU A 11 -8.20 5.61 -12.02
C LEU A 11 -9.55 4.91 -11.77
N PHE A 12 -10.43 4.89 -12.78
CA PHE A 12 -11.70 4.17 -12.75
C PHE A 12 -11.79 3.15 -13.89
N GLY A 13 -12.76 2.24 -13.81
CA GLY A 13 -12.96 1.17 -14.79
C GLY A 13 -12.01 -0.03 -14.63
N ALA A 14 -11.85 -0.83 -15.67
CA ALA A 14 -11.04 -2.04 -15.64
C ALA A 14 -9.52 -1.79 -15.77
N GLN A 15 -9.11 -0.55 -15.54
CA GLN A 15 -7.75 0.01 -15.57
C GLN A 15 -7.16 0.22 -16.95
N GLY A 16 -6.44 1.34 -17.08
CA GLY A 16 -5.71 1.76 -18.26
C GLY A 16 -4.24 2.03 -17.93
N ASP A 17 -3.56 2.78 -18.80
CA ASP A 17 -2.11 2.96 -18.77
C ASP A 17 -1.54 3.30 -17.39
N PRO A 18 -0.40 2.67 -17.00
CA PRO A 18 0.32 3.01 -15.79
C PRO A 18 0.48 4.51 -15.65
N MET A 19 0.25 4.99 -14.44
CA MET A 19 0.47 6.40 -14.16
C MET A 19 1.94 6.69 -13.91
N ILE A 20 2.67 5.74 -13.32
CA ILE A 20 4.11 5.84 -13.13
C ILE A 20 4.78 5.64 -14.49
N GLU A 21 5.58 6.61 -14.92
CA GLU A 21 6.34 6.50 -16.16
C GLU A 21 7.34 5.33 -16.09
N ALA A 22 7.59 4.67 -17.22
CA ALA A 22 8.45 3.47 -17.25
C ALA A 22 9.89 3.74 -16.79
N ASP A 23 10.39 4.95 -17.04
CA ASP A 23 11.74 5.38 -16.69
C ASP A 23 11.82 6.13 -15.35
N ARG A 24 10.72 6.16 -14.58
CA ARG A 24 10.68 6.89 -13.31
C ARG A 24 11.17 6.01 -12.15
N PRO A 25 12.22 6.42 -11.42
CA PRO A 25 12.63 5.73 -10.21
C PRO A 25 11.53 5.72 -9.14
N THR A 26 11.42 4.59 -8.45
CA THR A 26 10.55 4.41 -7.29
C THR A 26 11.39 4.09 -6.06
N ILE A 27 10.77 4.13 -4.88
CA ILE A 27 11.41 3.61 -3.65
C ILE A 27 11.88 2.17 -3.85
N ALA A 28 11.07 1.34 -4.52
CA ALA A 28 11.41 -0.06 -4.74
C ALA A 28 12.59 -0.22 -5.71
N THR A 29 12.68 0.56 -6.80
CA THR A 29 13.84 0.48 -7.70
C THR A 29 15.11 0.90 -6.95
N MET A 30 15.07 2.01 -6.22
CA MET A 30 16.22 2.50 -5.44
C MET A 30 16.70 1.48 -4.40
N LEU A 31 15.77 0.88 -3.64
CA LEU A 31 16.11 -0.11 -2.63
C LEU A 31 16.64 -1.40 -3.27
N ARG A 32 16.02 -1.87 -4.35
CA ARG A 32 16.48 -3.06 -5.09
C ARG A 32 17.89 -2.86 -5.64
N ASP A 33 18.15 -1.71 -6.22
CA ASP A 33 19.47 -1.36 -6.77
C ASP A 33 20.52 -1.21 -5.62
N SER A 34 20.06 -0.93 -4.39
CA SER A 34 20.85 -0.98 -3.15
C SER A 34 20.92 -2.37 -2.51
N GLY A 35 20.54 -3.43 -3.22
CA GLY A 35 20.65 -4.82 -2.79
C GLY A 35 19.48 -5.36 -1.95
N TYR A 36 18.39 -4.62 -1.83
CA TYR A 36 17.19 -5.10 -1.13
C TYR A 36 16.42 -6.09 -1.99
N ARG A 37 15.90 -7.14 -1.35
CA ARG A 37 14.77 -7.90 -1.91
C ARG A 37 13.48 -7.12 -1.68
N THR A 38 12.68 -6.92 -2.71
CA THR A 38 11.51 -6.03 -2.66
C THR A 38 10.21 -6.77 -2.90
N GLY A 39 9.20 -6.49 -2.08
CA GLY A 39 7.88 -7.13 -2.12
C GLY A 39 6.75 -6.12 -2.05
N MET A 40 5.72 -6.32 -2.87
CA MET A 40 4.47 -5.55 -2.84
C MET A 40 3.29 -6.48 -2.61
N VAL A 41 2.51 -6.22 -1.56
CA VAL A 41 1.31 -7.03 -1.24
C VAL A 41 0.15 -6.12 -0.85
N GLY A 42 -0.94 -6.12 -1.61
CA GLY A 42 -2.11 -5.29 -1.30
C GLY A 42 -2.71 -4.59 -2.51
N LYS A 43 -3.10 -3.33 -2.36
CA LYS A 43 -3.67 -2.47 -3.42
C LYS A 43 -2.57 -1.74 -4.20
N TRP A 44 -2.57 -1.84 -5.53
CA TRP A 44 -1.62 -1.11 -6.38
C TRP A 44 -2.18 0.23 -6.88
N HIS A 45 -3.42 0.29 -7.36
CA HIS A 45 -4.19 1.47 -7.80
C HIS A 45 -3.46 2.60 -8.57
N VAL A 46 -2.36 2.28 -9.25
CA VAL A 46 -1.61 3.22 -10.11
C VAL A 46 -1.58 2.80 -11.58
N GLY A 47 -2.50 1.93 -11.98
CA GLY A 47 -2.70 1.52 -13.37
C GLY A 47 -1.92 0.26 -13.73
N LEU A 48 -2.35 -0.36 -14.82
CA LEU A 48 -1.83 -1.62 -15.34
C LEU A 48 -2.00 -1.61 -16.86
N ARG A 49 -1.04 -2.20 -17.58
CA ARG A 49 -1.18 -2.47 -19.01
C ARG A 49 -1.43 -3.96 -19.22
N TYR A 50 -2.49 -4.29 -19.95
CA TYR A 50 -2.82 -5.68 -20.32
C TYR A 50 -2.12 -6.10 -21.61
N ARG A 51 -2.24 -7.37 -21.98
CA ARG A 51 -1.89 -7.88 -23.30
C ARG A 51 -3.14 -8.32 -24.06
N GLN A 52 -3.04 -8.32 -25.38
CA GLN A 52 -3.96 -8.99 -26.29
C GLN A 52 -3.60 -10.47 -26.38
N SER A 53 -4.46 -11.30 -26.99
CA SER A 53 -4.21 -12.74 -27.17
C SER A 53 -2.97 -13.05 -28.01
N ASP A 54 -2.52 -12.13 -28.87
CA ASP A 54 -1.28 -12.26 -29.65
C ASP A 54 -0.01 -11.84 -28.86
N GLY A 55 -0.18 -11.49 -27.58
CA GLY A 55 0.90 -11.08 -26.69
C GLY A 55 1.30 -9.61 -26.81
N LYS A 56 0.75 -8.82 -27.73
CA LYS A 56 1.04 -7.38 -27.82
C LYS A 56 0.38 -6.61 -26.68
N PRO A 57 0.87 -5.41 -26.30
CA PRO A 57 0.18 -4.56 -25.33
C PRO A 57 -1.25 -4.25 -25.80
N ALA A 58 -2.23 -4.45 -24.93
CA ALA A 58 -3.63 -4.09 -25.20
C ALA A 58 -3.80 -2.57 -25.11
N ALA A 59 -4.46 -1.96 -26.09
CA ALA A 59 -4.78 -0.53 -26.13
C ALA A 59 -5.66 -0.09 -24.96
N GLY A 60 -6.51 -0.98 -24.45
CA GLY A 60 -7.35 -0.74 -23.29
C GLY A 60 -7.90 -2.02 -22.68
N TRP A 61 -9.04 -1.93 -22.02
CA TRP A 61 -9.69 -3.10 -21.45
C TRP A 61 -10.39 -3.94 -22.51
N GLN A 62 -10.92 -3.32 -23.56
CA GLN A 62 -11.76 -3.95 -24.58
C GLN A 62 -11.02 -5.11 -25.27
N ASP A 63 -9.74 -4.93 -25.54
CA ASP A 63 -8.83 -5.88 -26.18
C ASP A 63 -7.93 -6.65 -25.19
N ALA A 64 -8.12 -6.47 -23.88
CA ALA A 64 -7.38 -7.21 -22.87
C ALA A 64 -7.76 -8.71 -22.85
N ASP A 65 -6.74 -9.56 -22.81
CA ASP A 65 -6.84 -10.99 -22.55
C ASP A 65 -6.25 -11.30 -21.18
N LEU A 66 -7.12 -11.67 -20.22
CA LEU A 66 -6.70 -11.97 -18.84
C LEU A 66 -5.98 -13.31 -18.71
N THR A 67 -6.02 -14.16 -19.73
CA THR A 67 -5.23 -15.41 -19.76
C THR A 67 -3.76 -15.15 -20.05
N GLN A 68 -3.44 -13.98 -20.61
CA GLN A 68 -2.07 -13.55 -20.87
C GLN A 68 -1.43 -12.88 -19.65
N PRO A 69 -0.11 -13.05 -19.45
CA PRO A 69 0.62 -12.26 -18.46
C PRO A 69 0.48 -10.75 -18.76
N LEU A 70 0.14 -9.97 -17.74
CA LEU A 70 0.03 -8.51 -17.85
C LEU A 70 1.34 -7.89 -18.37
N HIS A 71 1.19 -6.87 -19.22
CA HIS A 71 2.29 -6.16 -19.84
C HIS A 71 3.07 -5.33 -18.82
N THR A 72 2.38 -4.58 -17.96
CA THR A 72 3.01 -3.87 -16.84
C THR A 72 2.33 -4.16 -15.50
N THR A 73 3.13 -4.33 -14.46
CA THR A 73 2.71 -4.58 -13.07
C THR A 73 3.70 -3.94 -12.08
N PRO A 74 3.54 -4.07 -10.75
CA PRO A 74 4.55 -3.60 -9.80
C PRO A 74 5.96 -4.14 -10.07
N LEU A 75 6.09 -5.28 -10.75
CA LEU A 75 7.41 -5.85 -11.08
C LEU A 75 8.23 -4.95 -12.01
N ASP A 76 7.56 -4.17 -12.86
CA ASP A 76 8.19 -3.18 -13.74
C ASP A 76 8.62 -1.90 -12.98
N HIS A 77 8.22 -1.77 -11.72
CA HIS A 77 8.45 -0.61 -10.87
C HIS A 77 9.31 -0.91 -9.65
N GLY A 78 10.19 -1.91 -9.76
CA GLY A 78 11.23 -2.17 -8.77
C GLY A 78 10.95 -3.33 -7.82
N PHE A 79 9.77 -3.97 -7.89
CA PHE A 79 9.43 -5.08 -7.01
C PHE A 79 9.85 -6.45 -7.56
N ASP A 80 10.45 -7.30 -6.74
CA ASP A 80 10.78 -8.70 -7.09
C ASP A 80 9.59 -9.65 -6.88
N PHE A 81 8.70 -9.29 -5.95
CA PHE A 81 7.53 -10.04 -5.59
C PHE A 81 6.28 -9.15 -5.58
N ALA A 82 5.19 -9.61 -6.18
CA ALA A 82 3.92 -8.90 -6.17
C ALA A 82 2.71 -9.84 -6.01
N ARG A 83 1.84 -9.52 -5.04
CA ARG A 83 0.54 -10.20 -4.81
C ARG A 83 -0.51 -9.13 -4.50
N PHE A 84 -1.31 -8.77 -5.48
CA PHE A 84 -2.05 -7.53 -5.38
C PHE A 84 -3.44 -7.57 -6.00
N THR A 85 -4.22 -6.59 -5.58
CA THR A 85 -5.44 -6.18 -6.27
C THR A 85 -5.16 -4.87 -6.97
N SER A 86 -5.73 -4.75 -8.16
CA SER A 86 -5.39 -3.67 -9.06
C SER A 86 -5.91 -2.31 -8.56
N ARG A 87 -7.01 -2.25 -7.80
CA ARG A 87 -7.69 -1.02 -7.32
C ARG A 87 -8.35 -1.24 -5.95
N SER A 88 -9.24 -0.31 -5.56
CA SER A 88 -10.15 -0.53 -4.45
C SER A 88 -10.94 -1.82 -4.64
N HIS A 89 -10.95 -2.64 -3.60
CA HIS A 89 -11.42 -4.02 -3.63
C HIS A 89 -12.83 -4.21 -4.21
N GLY A 90 -13.78 -3.32 -3.91
CA GLY A 90 -15.15 -3.39 -4.43
C GLY A 90 -15.27 -3.33 -5.96
N THR A 91 -14.15 -3.08 -6.63
CA THR A 91 -14.08 -2.80 -8.06
C THR A 91 -12.91 -3.49 -8.78
N SER A 92 -12.01 -4.14 -8.04
CA SER A 92 -10.91 -4.93 -8.60
C SER A 92 -11.35 -6.24 -9.24
N GLY A 93 -12.60 -6.68 -9.04
CA GLY A 93 -13.20 -7.84 -9.69
C GLY A 93 -14.63 -8.10 -9.22
N PRO A 94 -15.40 -8.95 -9.92
CA PRO A 94 -16.68 -9.46 -9.42
C PRO A 94 -16.46 -10.26 -8.12
N SER A 95 -17.22 -9.94 -7.07
CA SER A 95 -17.17 -10.76 -5.85
C SER A 95 -17.95 -12.05 -6.08
N ALA A 96 -17.27 -13.19 -5.99
CA ALA A 96 -17.90 -14.52 -6.06
C ALA A 96 -18.94 -14.76 -4.96
N ALA A 97 -18.81 -14.10 -3.80
CA ALA A 97 -19.71 -14.28 -2.67
C ALA A 97 -21.07 -13.55 -2.82
N TYR A 98 -21.19 -12.60 -3.75
CA TYR A 98 -22.41 -11.82 -3.92
C TYR A 98 -23.03 -12.07 -5.30
N ARG A 99 -24.21 -12.70 -5.31
CA ARG A 99 -25.01 -12.87 -6.53
C ARG A 99 -25.77 -11.58 -6.84
N ASN A 100 -25.05 -10.50 -7.17
CA ASN A 100 -25.67 -9.27 -7.66
C ASN A 100 -25.84 -9.36 -9.20
N PRO A 101 -27.07 -9.31 -9.74
CA PRO A 101 -27.31 -9.35 -11.18
C PRO A 101 -26.51 -8.32 -11.99
N ALA A 102 -26.27 -7.14 -11.43
CA ALA A 102 -25.50 -6.07 -12.07
C ALA A 102 -23.97 -6.28 -12.01
N LYS A 103 -23.47 -7.17 -11.15
CA LYS A 103 -22.04 -7.55 -11.06
C LYS A 103 -21.80 -9.01 -11.42
N ARG A 104 -22.66 -9.59 -12.26
CA ARG A 104 -22.51 -10.97 -12.74
C ARG A 104 -21.15 -11.14 -13.40
N ASN A 105 -20.42 -12.15 -12.95
CA ASN A 105 -19.14 -12.53 -13.52
C ASN A 105 -19.31 -13.22 -14.87
N ASN A 106 -19.03 -12.48 -15.95
CA ASN A 106 -19.17 -12.94 -17.33
C ASN A 106 -18.03 -12.37 -18.20
N PRO A 107 -17.81 -12.90 -19.42
CA PRO A 107 -16.69 -12.47 -20.28
C PRO A 107 -16.67 -10.98 -20.65
N ASN A 108 -17.81 -10.29 -20.59
CA ASN A 108 -17.95 -8.88 -21.00
C ASN A 108 -17.85 -7.89 -19.83
N GLN A 109 -17.49 -8.35 -18.62
CA GLN A 109 -17.41 -7.46 -17.46
C GLN A 109 -16.33 -6.39 -17.58
N SER A 110 -16.60 -5.20 -17.04
CA SER A 110 -15.68 -4.05 -16.97
C SER A 110 -15.07 -3.86 -15.57
N ALA A 111 -15.17 -4.87 -14.71
CA ALA A 111 -14.47 -4.91 -13.43
C ALA A 111 -13.00 -5.32 -13.64
N GLY A 112 -12.14 -5.01 -12.67
CA GLY A 112 -10.72 -5.39 -12.76
C GLY A 112 -10.50 -6.92 -12.81
N PRO A 113 -9.24 -7.35 -13.03
CA PRO A 113 -8.85 -8.75 -13.23
C PRO A 113 -8.86 -9.63 -11.97
N GLY A 114 -9.44 -9.16 -10.87
CA GLY A 114 -9.43 -9.81 -9.56
C GLY A 114 -8.05 -9.72 -8.89
N HIS A 115 -7.48 -10.87 -8.57
CA HIS A 115 -6.17 -11.01 -7.96
C HIS A 115 -5.09 -11.20 -9.01
N ILE A 116 -3.95 -10.54 -8.80
CA ILE A 116 -2.79 -10.65 -9.67
C ILE A 116 -1.60 -11.14 -8.85
N HIS A 117 -0.96 -12.21 -9.33
CA HIS A 117 0.28 -12.74 -8.78
C HIS A 117 1.39 -12.47 -9.80
N GLY A 118 2.28 -11.53 -9.49
CA GLY A 118 3.30 -11.04 -10.42
C GLY A 118 2.66 -10.40 -11.66
N ARG A 119 2.52 -11.19 -12.72
CA ARG A 119 1.90 -10.80 -14.00
C ARG A 119 0.59 -11.54 -14.30
N VAL A 120 0.18 -12.50 -13.49
CA VAL A 120 -0.92 -13.40 -13.85
C VAL A 120 -2.18 -13.05 -13.06
N ALA A 121 -3.28 -12.81 -13.75
CA ALA A 121 -4.61 -12.75 -13.16
C ALA A 121 -5.05 -14.17 -12.76
N ILE A 122 -4.80 -14.56 -11.52
CA ILE A 122 -4.91 -15.97 -11.09
C ILE A 122 -6.33 -16.54 -11.18
N GLY A 123 -7.34 -15.66 -11.17
CA GLY A 123 -8.74 -16.04 -11.28
C GLY A 123 -9.24 -16.09 -12.73
N ALA A 124 -8.44 -15.75 -13.73
CA ALA A 124 -8.88 -15.71 -15.12
C ALA A 124 -9.24 -17.10 -15.65
N THR A 125 -10.28 -17.17 -16.47
CA THR A 125 -10.72 -18.39 -17.15
C THR A 125 -10.40 -18.32 -18.64
N LYS A 126 -10.49 -19.44 -19.36
CA LYS A 126 -10.35 -19.47 -20.83
C LYS A 126 -11.43 -18.68 -21.58
N ASN A 127 -12.50 -18.25 -20.90
CA ASN A 127 -13.62 -17.53 -21.49
C ASN A 127 -13.36 -16.00 -21.45
N GLY A 128 -12.23 -15.56 -21.99
CA GLY A 128 -11.84 -14.15 -22.02
C GLY A 128 -11.66 -13.54 -20.62
N LYS A 129 -12.45 -12.50 -20.29
CA LYS A 129 -12.31 -11.75 -19.03
C LYS A 129 -13.16 -12.31 -17.89
N GLN A 130 -13.82 -13.44 -18.10
CA GLN A 130 -14.55 -14.12 -17.04
C GLN A 130 -13.57 -14.66 -15.98
N LEU A 131 -13.88 -14.41 -14.72
CA LEU A 131 -13.10 -14.91 -13.59
C LEU A 131 -13.73 -16.17 -13.00
N LEU A 132 -13.03 -16.90 -12.15
CA LEU A 132 -13.56 -18.02 -11.40
C LEU A 132 -14.68 -17.56 -10.45
N ALA A 133 -15.80 -18.27 -10.46
CA ALA A 133 -16.97 -17.99 -9.62
C ALA A 133 -16.87 -18.59 -8.20
N GLY A 134 -15.84 -19.38 -7.91
CA GLY A 134 -15.62 -20.01 -6.61
C GLY A 134 -14.24 -20.67 -6.48
N GLY A 135 -13.92 -21.13 -5.28
CA GLY A 135 -12.65 -21.78 -4.96
C GLY A 135 -11.51 -20.83 -4.58
N PRO A 136 -10.30 -21.37 -4.32
CA PRO A 136 -9.18 -20.62 -3.73
C PRO A 136 -8.71 -19.42 -4.56
N LYS A 137 -8.86 -19.49 -5.89
CA LYS A 137 -8.44 -18.43 -6.83
C LYS A 137 -9.53 -17.41 -7.15
N ALA A 138 -10.78 -17.66 -6.77
CA ALA A 138 -11.88 -16.73 -7.03
C ALA A 138 -11.72 -15.44 -6.21
N TYR A 139 -12.16 -14.33 -6.78
CA TYR A 139 -12.12 -13.02 -6.10
C TYR A 139 -13.26 -12.92 -5.07
N ILE A 140 -12.91 -12.89 -3.78
CA ILE A 140 -13.87 -12.86 -2.67
C ILE A 140 -13.56 -11.65 -1.79
N LEU A 141 -14.47 -10.66 -1.77
CA LEU A 141 -14.24 -9.39 -1.06
C LEU A 141 -13.94 -9.56 0.44
N LYS A 142 -14.59 -10.53 1.08
CA LYS A 142 -14.40 -10.84 2.50
C LYS A 142 -13.18 -11.73 2.79
N LYS A 143 -12.31 -12.00 1.81
CA LYS A 143 -11.11 -12.84 2.02
C LYS A 143 -9.82 -12.10 1.65
N LEU A 144 -9.89 -10.79 1.49
CA LEU A 144 -8.76 -9.99 1.04
C LEU A 144 -7.74 -9.76 2.14
N GLY A 145 -8.20 -9.49 3.36
CA GLY A 145 -7.36 -9.34 4.54
C GLY A 145 -6.51 -10.57 4.79
N SER A 146 -7.13 -11.76 4.93
CA SER A 146 -6.39 -13.01 5.14
C SER A 146 -5.41 -13.29 4.00
N ARG A 147 -5.86 -13.21 2.74
CA ARG A 147 -5.00 -13.49 1.58
C ARG A 147 -3.80 -12.57 1.49
N HIS A 148 -3.98 -11.26 1.62
CA HIS A 148 -2.85 -10.33 1.57
C HIS A 148 -1.93 -10.54 2.79
N SER A 149 -2.48 -10.76 3.97
CA SER A 149 -1.67 -11.06 5.16
C SER A 149 -0.84 -12.35 4.99
N ASP A 150 -1.42 -13.40 4.39
CA ASP A 150 -0.72 -14.65 4.09
C ASP A 150 0.34 -14.47 3.00
N HIS A 151 0.06 -13.69 1.95
CA HIS A 151 1.02 -13.37 0.88
C HIS A 151 2.19 -12.49 1.38
N ALA A 152 1.96 -11.62 2.37
CA ALA A 152 3.03 -10.87 3.00
C ALA A 152 3.98 -11.82 3.76
N LEU A 153 3.43 -12.79 4.50
CA LEU A 153 4.22 -13.84 5.13
C LEU A 153 4.86 -14.80 4.11
N GLU A 154 4.24 -15.06 2.96
CA GLU A 154 4.85 -15.81 1.84
C GLU A 154 6.15 -15.12 1.41
N PHE A 155 6.13 -13.80 1.18
CA PHE A 155 7.31 -13.02 0.83
C PHE A 155 8.40 -13.08 1.91
N LEU A 156 8.03 -12.83 3.17
CA LEU A 156 8.97 -12.78 4.29
C LEU A 156 9.60 -14.16 4.57
N ASN A 157 8.79 -15.23 4.54
CA ASN A 157 9.31 -16.59 4.69
C ASN A 157 10.21 -16.98 3.51
N GLY A 158 9.82 -16.63 2.28
CA GLY A 158 10.65 -16.82 1.08
C GLY A 158 12.00 -16.10 1.21
N HIS A 159 12.01 -14.87 1.73
CA HIS A 159 13.23 -14.11 1.98
C HIS A 159 14.23 -14.84 2.90
N ILE A 160 13.74 -15.56 3.92
CA ILE A 160 14.59 -16.31 4.86
C ILE A 160 15.00 -17.67 4.32
N GLN A 161 14.12 -18.34 3.57
CA GLN A 161 14.30 -19.73 3.15
C GLN A 161 15.05 -19.87 1.82
N GLU A 162 14.90 -18.91 0.90
CA GLU A 162 15.52 -18.99 -0.42
C GLU A 162 17.04 -18.79 -0.35
N LYS A 163 17.76 -19.58 -1.15
CA LYS A 163 19.23 -19.56 -1.17
C LYS A 163 19.72 -18.19 -1.66
N GLY A 164 20.59 -17.57 -0.88
CA GLY A 164 21.23 -16.30 -1.24
C GLY A 164 20.45 -15.04 -0.88
N THR A 165 19.19 -15.15 -0.41
CA THR A 165 18.37 -13.97 -0.07
C THR A 165 18.42 -13.61 1.40
N LYS A 166 18.62 -14.59 2.30
CA LYS A 166 18.51 -14.36 3.76
C LYS A 166 19.49 -13.31 4.32
N THR A 167 20.61 -13.08 3.65
CA THR A 167 21.60 -12.07 4.06
C THR A 167 21.37 -10.70 3.40
N GLN A 168 20.46 -10.61 2.44
CA GLN A 168 20.03 -9.33 1.88
C GLN A 168 19.10 -8.61 2.87
N PRO A 169 19.01 -7.27 2.84
CA PRO A 169 17.87 -6.58 3.42
C PRO A 169 16.60 -6.82 2.60
N PHE A 170 15.43 -6.58 3.20
CA PHE A 170 14.14 -6.65 2.52
C PHE A 170 13.35 -5.35 2.64
N PHE A 171 12.49 -5.10 1.67
CA PHE A 171 11.49 -4.03 1.67
C PHE A 171 10.12 -4.63 1.34
N LEU A 172 9.15 -4.47 2.24
CA LEU A 172 7.77 -4.89 2.02
C LEU A 172 6.85 -3.67 2.01
N TYR A 173 6.25 -3.39 0.87
CA TYR A 173 5.17 -2.42 0.74
C TYR A 173 3.81 -3.13 0.89
N TYR A 174 3.11 -2.86 2.00
CA TYR A 174 1.83 -3.48 2.35
C TYR A 174 0.65 -2.49 2.36
N PRO A 175 0.17 -2.00 1.20
CA PRO A 175 -1.02 -1.15 1.13
C PRO A 175 -2.29 -1.99 1.32
N ALA A 176 -2.73 -2.13 2.56
CA ALA A 176 -3.94 -2.89 2.90
C ALA A 176 -5.20 -2.34 2.17
N ASN A 177 -6.14 -3.24 1.87
CA ASN A 177 -7.44 -2.84 1.31
C ASN A 177 -8.34 -2.17 2.37
N SER A 178 -8.13 -2.55 3.62
CA SER A 178 -8.83 -2.07 4.80
C SER A 178 -8.27 -0.69 5.15
N ASN A 179 -9.08 0.35 5.41
CA ASN A 179 -10.51 0.35 5.71
C ASN A 179 -11.38 0.99 4.60
N HIS A 180 -10.98 0.88 3.33
CA HIS A 180 -11.71 1.47 2.21
C HIS A 180 -13.14 0.88 2.10
N GLY A 181 -14.13 1.69 1.69
CA GLY A 181 -15.49 1.20 1.41
C GLY A 181 -15.58 0.41 0.10
N PRO A 182 -16.49 -0.58 -0.05
CA PRO A 182 -17.43 -1.10 0.95
C PRO A 182 -16.73 -1.88 2.05
N TYR A 183 -17.18 -1.81 3.30
CA TYR A 183 -16.51 -2.50 4.41
C TYR A 183 -16.84 -4.00 4.37
N THR A 184 -15.82 -4.82 4.12
CA THR A 184 -15.97 -6.28 3.95
C THR A 184 -14.92 -7.02 4.78
N PRO A 185 -14.98 -6.90 6.11
CA PRO A 185 -14.04 -7.60 6.97
C PRO A 185 -14.09 -9.11 6.74
N ASP A 186 -12.93 -9.74 6.85
CA ASP A 186 -12.80 -11.19 6.90
C ASP A 186 -13.42 -11.73 8.18
N ASP A 187 -13.83 -13.00 8.16
CA ASP A 187 -14.31 -13.66 9.37
C ASP A 187 -13.14 -13.91 10.33
N LYS A 188 -11.98 -14.32 9.78
CA LYS A 188 -10.77 -14.64 10.54
C LYS A 188 -9.49 -14.35 9.73
N ILE A 189 -8.43 -13.95 10.43
CA ILE A 189 -7.08 -13.82 9.87
C ILE A 189 -6.09 -14.48 10.84
N GLY A 190 -5.28 -15.42 10.35
CA GLY A 190 -4.29 -16.12 11.19
C GLY A 190 -4.90 -16.77 12.45
N GLY A 191 -6.14 -17.27 12.36
CA GLY A 191 -6.89 -17.85 13.48
C GLY A 191 -7.61 -16.85 14.40
N LYS A 192 -7.29 -15.55 14.33
CA LYS A 192 -7.96 -14.49 15.10
C LYS A 192 -9.27 -14.08 14.40
N SER A 193 -10.37 -13.99 15.16
CA SER A 193 -11.66 -13.48 14.65
C SER A 193 -11.57 -11.99 14.31
N VAL A 194 -12.19 -11.56 13.22
CA VAL A 194 -12.16 -10.16 12.75
C VAL A 194 -13.57 -9.60 12.61
N ALA A 195 -14.43 -10.20 11.78
CA ALA A 195 -15.82 -9.77 11.67
C ALA A 195 -16.54 -9.88 13.02
N GLY A 196 -17.18 -8.79 13.45
CA GLY A 196 -17.84 -8.65 14.75
C GLY A 196 -16.88 -8.64 15.95
N ALA A 197 -15.57 -8.45 15.75
CA ALA A 197 -14.57 -8.48 16.82
C ALA A 197 -14.21 -7.10 17.37
N ALA A 198 -14.45 -6.02 16.63
CA ALA A 198 -14.11 -4.68 17.09
C ALA A 198 -14.96 -4.28 18.31
N ARG A 199 -14.31 -3.66 19.30
CA ARG A 199 -14.92 -3.24 20.56
C ARG A 199 -14.56 -1.79 20.88
N THR A 200 -15.50 -1.06 21.46
CA THR A 200 -15.21 0.23 22.11
C THR A 200 -14.32 0.01 23.34
N LYS A 201 -13.79 1.09 23.92
CA LYS A 201 -13.05 1.03 25.20
C LYS A 201 -13.86 0.41 26.34
N SER A 202 -15.20 0.55 26.33
CA SER A 202 -16.10 -0.05 27.31
C SER A 202 -16.46 -1.51 27.01
N GLY A 203 -15.95 -2.09 25.92
CA GLY A 203 -16.23 -3.47 25.52
C GLY A 203 -17.51 -3.67 24.71
N ALA A 204 -18.17 -2.60 24.24
CA ALA A 204 -19.35 -2.72 23.39
C ALA A 204 -18.96 -3.06 21.92
N PRO A 205 -19.76 -3.86 21.19
CA PRO A 205 -19.49 -4.16 19.78
C PRO A 205 -19.56 -2.91 18.91
N MET A 206 -18.75 -2.87 17.84
CA MET A 206 -18.71 -1.77 16.88
C MET A 206 -19.23 -2.20 15.49
N ASP A 207 -19.29 -1.26 14.54
CA ASP A 207 -19.76 -1.52 13.18
C ASP A 207 -18.69 -2.22 12.30
N ALA A 208 -19.12 -2.68 11.11
CA ALA A 208 -18.25 -3.39 10.16
C ALA A 208 -17.06 -2.55 9.65
N ARG A 209 -17.10 -1.21 9.75
CA ARG A 209 -15.94 -0.37 9.42
C ARG A 209 -14.86 -0.52 10.48
N HIS A 210 -15.25 -0.56 11.75
CA HIS A 210 -14.32 -0.76 12.86
C HIS A 210 -13.76 -2.19 12.88
N ASP A 211 -14.56 -3.20 12.52
CA ASP A 211 -14.03 -4.55 12.26
C ASP A 211 -12.96 -4.54 11.16
N TYR A 212 -13.15 -3.74 10.11
CA TYR A 212 -12.19 -3.62 9.02
C TYR A 212 -10.94 -2.80 9.40
N ILE A 213 -11.05 -1.88 10.36
CA ILE A 213 -9.88 -1.25 11.01
C ILE A 213 -9.12 -2.29 11.83
N TYR A 214 -9.85 -3.05 12.65
CA TYR A 214 -9.29 -4.14 13.46
C TYR A 214 -8.64 -5.23 12.61
N GLU A 215 -9.16 -5.48 11.40
CA GLU A 215 -8.51 -6.37 10.42
C GLU A 215 -7.08 -5.93 10.10
N ASN A 216 -6.87 -4.62 9.89
CA ASN A 216 -5.55 -4.07 9.59
C ASN A 216 -4.61 -4.20 10.80
N ASP A 217 -5.14 -4.01 12.01
CA ASP A 217 -4.42 -4.22 13.28
C ASP A 217 -3.99 -5.70 13.43
N VAL A 218 -4.89 -6.64 13.19
CA VAL A 218 -4.58 -8.08 13.22
C VAL A 218 -3.53 -8.45 12.16
N ALA A 219 -3.64 -7.90 10.94
CA ALA A 219 -2.67 -8.15 9.87
C ALA A 219 -1.29 -7.57 10.19
N LEU A 220 -1.21 -6.34 10.73
CA LEU A 220 0.03 -5.73 11.20
C LEU A 220 0.65 -6.55 12.34
N GLY A 221 -0.17 -6.97 13.31
CA GLY A 221 0.26 -7.80 14.42
C GLY A 221 0.92 -9.09 13.95
N ARG A 222 0.37 -9.76 12.92
CA ARG A 222 1.01 -10.96 12.33
C ARG A 222 2.40 -10.69 11.75
N LEU A 223 2.62 -9.52 11.16
CA LEU A 223 3.94 -9.14 10.63
C LEU A 223 4.92 -8.82 11.76
N ILE A 224 4.46 -8.13 12.81
CA ILE A 224 5.26 -7.86 14.01
C ILE A 224 5.63 -9.18 14.71
N ASP A 225 4.66 -10.06 14.95
CA ASP A 225 4.86 -11.38 15.56
C ASP A 225 5.93 -12.18 14.78
N TRP A 226 5.90 -12.12 13.44
CA TRP A 226 6.90 -12.76 12.59
C TRP A 226 8.30 -12.15 12.78
N LEU A 227 8.41 -10.81 12.82
CA LEU A 227 9.68 -10.10 13.02
C LEU A 227 10.30 -10.38 14.40
N GLU A 228 9.46 -10.49 15.44
CA GLU A 228 9.89 -10.80 16.81
C GLU A 228 10.34 -12.27 16.95
N ALA A 229 9.65 -13.19 16.27
CA ALA A 229 9.99 -14.61 16.29
C ALA A 229 11.27 -14.93 15.49
N THR A 230 11.53 -14.19 14.42
CA THR A 230 12.55 -14.54 13.42
C THR A 230 13.95 -14.02 13.78
N PRO A 231 14.97 -14.90 13.94
CA PRO A 231 16.37 -14.47 14.12
C PRO A 231 16.89 -13.65 12.93
N ASP A 232 17.70 -12.61 13.18
CA ASP A 232 18.38 -11.88 12.11
C ASP A 232 19.66 -12.65 11.69
N PRO A 233 19.71 -13.22 10.47
CA PRO A 233 20.88 -13.96 10.00
C PRO A 233 22.13 -13.08 9.81
N ARG A 234 21.99 -11.75 9.79
CA ARG A 234 23.08 -10.78 9.66
C ARG A 234 23.58 -10.28 11.01
N ARG A 235 22.81 -10.49 12.08
CA ARG A 235 23.15 -10.04 13.44
C ARG A 235 22.92 -11.18 14.45
N PRO A 236 23.94 -12.00 14.73
CA PRO A 236 23.83 -13.11 15.67
C PRO A 236 23.26 -12.65 17.02
N LYS A 237 22.36 -13.45 17.60
CA LYS A 237 21.64 -13.18 18.87
C LYS A 237 20.57 -12.08 18.83
N SER A 238 20.35 -11.43 17.69
CA SER A 238 19.23 -10.48 17.51
C SER A 238 18.07 -11.08 16.74
N LYS A 239 16.89 -10.50 16.92
CA LYS A 239 15.70 -10.74 16.08
C LYS A 239 15.58 -9.70 14.98
N LEU A 240 14.85 -10.02 13.90
CA LEU A 240 14.65 -9.11 12.78
C LEU A 240 13.94 -7.81 13.18
N ILE A 241 13.02 -7.86 14.17
CA ILE A 241 12.33 -6.67 14.69
C ILE A 241 13.29 -5.56 15.12
N GLU A 242 14.47 -5.90 15.64
CA GLU A 242 15.45 -4.92 16.10
C GLU A 242 16.09 -4.15 14.94
N ASN A 243 16.20 -4.79 13.78
CA ASN A 243 16.89 -4.27 12.60
C ASN A 243 15.94 -4.06 11.40
N THR A 244 14.65 -3.87 11.68
CA THR A 244 13.62 -3.57 10.68
C THR A 244 12.97 -2.24 11.04
N LEU A 245 12.93 -1.32 10.08
CA LEU A 245 12.12 -0.11 10.17
C LEU A 245 10.67 -0.47 9.81
N VAL A 246 9.77 -0.36 10.77
CA VAL A 246 8.34 -0.54 10.58
C VAL A 246 7.68 0.84 10.56
N ILE A 247 6.97 1.16 9.48
CA ILE A 247 6.19 2.40 9.34
C ILE A 247 4.72 2.05 9.14
N PHE A 248 3.85 2.62 9.96
CA PHE A 248 2.40 2.55 9.80
C PHE A 248 1.83 3.93 9.48
N THR A 249 1.07 4.02 8.39
CA THR A 249 0.45 5.27 7.94
C THR A 249 -0.77 5.01 7.04
N SER A 250 -1.40 6.08 6.54
CA SER A 250 -2.58 6.04 5.66
C SER A 250 -2.34 6.86 4.39
N ASP A 251 -2.97 6.49 3.27
CA ASP A 251 -2.84 7.18 1.98
C ASP A 251 -3.56 8.55 1.94
N ASN A 252 -4.61 8.70 2.74
CA ASN A 252 -5.40 9.93 2.89
C ASN A 252 -6.16 9.93 4.23
N GLY A 253 -6.81 11.04 4.56
CA GLY A 253 -7.77 11.15 5.66
C GLY A 253 -9.00 10.27 5.49
N ALA A 254 -9.87 10.22 6.50
CA ALA A 254 -10.99 9.27 6.55
C ALA A 254 -12.06 9.55 5.48
N GLU A 255 -12.72 8.50 4.97
CA GLU A 255 -13.85 8.68 4.05
C GLU A 255 -15.11 9.22 4.76
N LYS A 256 -15.35 8.84 6.02
CA LYS A 256 -16.44 9.43 6.83
C LYS A 256 -16.04 10.79 7.39
N ASN A 257 -16.91 11.78 7.25
CA ASN A 257 -16.79 13.10 7.90
C ASN A 257 -17.50 13.07 9.26
N SER A 258 -16.76 12.80 10.34
CA SER A 258 -17.29 12.73 11.70
C SER A 258 -16.15 12.77 12.70
N ASP A 259 -16.38 13.30 13.90
CA ASP A 259 -15.37 13.41 14.96
C ASP A 259 -14.71 12.07 15.33
N ILE A 260 -15.45 10.96 15.23
CA ILE A 260 -14.92 9.60 15.48
C ILE A 260 -13.89 9.17 14.43
N ALA A 261 -13.95 9.73 13.22
CA ALA A 261 -13.17 9.31 12.06
C ALA A 261 -12.03 10.27 11.73
N THR A 262 -12.30 11.57 11.80
CA THR A 262 -11.36 12.64 11.43
C THR A 262 -10.82 13.36 12.67
N GLY A 263 -11.25 12.97 13.87
CA GLY A 263 -10.86 13.65 15.11
C GLY A 263 -11.38 15.09 15.13
N PRO A 264 -10.66 16.04 15.78
CA PRO A 264 -11.05 17.44 15.82
C PRO A 264 -10.81 18.16 14.48
N PHE A 265 -10.33 17.45 13.45
CA PHE A 265 -9.89 18.06 12.21
C PHE A 265 -11.05 18.29 11.24
N ARG A 266 -11.02 19.45 10.59
CA ARG A 266 -12.03 19.86 9.61
C ARG A 266 -11.98 18.97 8.36
N SER A 267 -13.17 18.61 7.87
CA SER A 267 -13.37 17.85 6.62
C SER A 267 -12.80 16.43 6.70
N ASN A 268 -12.74 15.78 5.54
CA ASN A 268 -12.43 14.35 5.38
C ASN A 268 -11.80 14.13 3.99
N LYS A 269 -11.45 12.88 3.64
CA LYS A 269 -10.81 12.44 2.38
C LYS A 269 -11.09 13.34 1.17
N GLY A 270 -10.02 13.73 0.49
CA GLY A 270 -10.07 14.52 -0.75
C GLY A 270 -10.13 16.03 -0.54
N SER A 271 -10.20 16.50 0.70
CA SER A 271 -10.11 17.92 1.01
C SER A 271 -8.67 18.34 1.33
N CYS A 272 -8.34 19.61 1.13
CA CYS A 272 -7.08 20.22 1.57
C CYS A 272 -7.09 20.66 3.04
N TYR A 273 -8.21 20.51 3.75
CA TYR A 273 -8.25 20.70 5.20
C TYR A 273 -7.66 19.50 5.94
N GLU A 274 -7.20 19.73 7.17
CA GLU A 274 -6.50 18.75 8.03
C GLU A 274 -7.11 17.33 8.00
N GLY A 275 -8.44 17.19 8.11
CA GLY A 275 -9.08 15.87 8.14
C GLY A 275 -9.02 15.09 6.82
N GLY A 276 -8.60 15.74 5.73
CA GLY A 276 -8.43 15.16 4.40
C GLY A 276 -7.05 14.54 4.14
N HIS A 277 -5.99 15.01 4.81
CA HIS A 277 -4.60 14.59 4.53
C HIS A 277 -3.72 14.43 5.78
N ARG A 278 -4.12 14.92 6.96
CA ARG A 278 -3.41 14.63 8.22
C ARG A 278 -3.72 13.20 8.64
N VAL A 279 -2.72 12.34 8.53
CA VAL A 279 -2.82 10.89 8.75
C VAL A 279 -1.93 10.45 9.91
N PRO A 280 -2.21 9.28 10.53
CA PRO A 280 -1.26 8.67 11.45
C PRO A 280 0.08 8.42 10.75
N PHE A 281 1.18 8.63 11.46
CA PHE A 281 2.50 8.22 11.05
C PHE A 281 3.24 7.70 12.28
N ILE A 282 3.47 6.39 12.34
CA ILE A 282 4.13 5.71 13.46
C ILE A 282 5.32 4.96 12.90
N ALA A 283 6.49 5.13 13.49
CA ALA A 283 7.71 4.44 13.11
C ALA A 283 8.35 3.73 14.31
N SER A 284 8.90 2.53 14.10
CA SER A 284 9.70 1.80 15.07
C SER A 284 10.92 1.22 14.38
N TRP A 285 12.10 1.40 14.98
CA TRP A 285 13.37 0.85 14.50
C TRP A 285 14.43 0.96 15.61
N PRO A 286 14.63 -0.11 16.40
CA PRO A 286 15.60 -0.10 17.51
C PRO A 286 17.02 0.21 17.06
N ALA A 287 17.54 -0.52 16.07
CA ALA A 287 18.90 -0.32 15.55
C ALA A 287 19.10 1.07 14.94
N GLY A 288 18.02 1.67 14.44
CA GLY A 288 18.01 3.02 13.86
C GLY A 288 17.87 4.15 14.86
N ARG A 289 17.73 3.87 16.17
CA ARG A 289 17.53 4.86 17.25
C ARG A 289 16.20 5.64 17.17
N ILE A 290 15.12 5.03 16.66
CA ILE A 290 13.78 5.65 16.57
C ILE A 290 12.91 5.26 17.77
N GLY A 291 12.97 3.99 18.19
CA GLY A 291 12.15 3.41 19.25
C GLY A 291 11.94 1.92 19.02
N ASP A 292 11.48 1.19 20.04
CA ASP A 292 11.22 -0.25 19.95
C ASP A 292 9.74 -0.62 19.77
N GLY A 293 8.85 0.37 19.84
CA GLY A 293 7.40 0.18 19.69
C GLY A 293 6.76 -0.59 20.85
N LYS A 294 7.49 -0.85 21.94
CA LYS A 294 6.96 -1.59 23.10
C LYS A 294 6.20 -0.65 24.02
N ALA A 295 5.07 -1.11 24.54
CA ALA A 295 4.29 -0.33 25.51
C ALA A 295 5.06 -0.01 26.81
N SER A 296 6.07 -0.83 27.16
CA SER A 296 6.94 -0.63 28.32
C SER A 296 7.99 0.47 28.13
N THR A 297 8.23 0.90 26.89
CA THR A 297 9.29 1.85 26.55
C THR A 297 8.64 3.05 25.87
N LEU A 298 8.62 4.21 26.53
CA LEU A 298 7.95 5.39 25.98
C LEU A 298 8.59 5.80 24.66
N GLY A 299 7.78 5.86 23.60
CA GLY A 299 8.17 6.47 22.33
C GLY A 299 8.29 7.99 22.44
N LYS A 300 8.75 8.61 21.35
CA LYS A 300 8.79 10.07 21.22
C LYS A 300 7.71 10.54 20.24
N THR A 301 7.17 11.72 20.50
CA THR A 301 6.30 12.45 19.55
C THR A 301 7.09 13.60 18.96
N ASN A 302 7.02 13.77 17.64
CA ASN A 302 7.61 14.90 16.93
C ASN A 302 6.50 15.65 16.19
N ALA A 303 6.47 16.97 16.34
CA ALA A 303 5.48 17.85 15.72
C ALA A 303 5.89 18.36 14.34
N SER A 304 7.06 17.94 13.84
CA SER A 304 7.54 18.31 12.50
C SER A 304 6.52 17.95 11.45
N VAL A 305 6.30 18.87 10.52
CA VAL A 305 5.52 18.59 9.32
C VAL A 305 6.32 17.60 8.47
N VAL A 306 5.71 16.46 8.13
CA VAL A 306 6.29 15.40 7.27
C VAL A 306 5.26 15.00 6.21
N GLY A 307 5.71 14.68 5.00
CA GLY A 307 4.88 14.14 3.93
C GLY A 307 5.29 12.71 3.59
N LEU A 308 4.37 11.89 3.09
CA LEU A 308 4.73 10.55 2.56
C LEU A 308 5.73 10.62 1.41
N THR A 309 5.81 11.77 0.75
CA THR A 309 6.78 12.07 -0.30
C THR A 309 8.22 12.07 0.18
N ASP A 310 8.45 12.32 1.48
CA ASP A 310 9.75 12.43 2.12
C ASP A 310 10.45 11.06 2.30
N MET A 311 9.71 9.96 2.13
CA MET A 311 10.22 8.60 2.31
C MET A 311 11.30 8.22 1.29
N TYR A 312 11.29 8.81 0.09
CA TYR A 312 12.33 8.52 -0.89
C TYR A 312 13.70 8.98 -0.39
N ALA A 313 13.84 10.27 -0.05
CA ALA A 313 15.09 10.83 0.48
C ALA A 313 15.48 10.22 1.83
N THR A 314 14.50 9.92 2.68
CA THR A 314 14.74 9.26 3.96
C THR A 314 15.36 7.88 3.77
N PHE A 315 14.81 7.07 2.85
CA PHE A 315 15.37 5.75 2.58
C PHE A 315 16.69 5.83 1.82
N ALA A 316 16.89 6.84 0.98
CA ALA A 316 18.16 7.09 0.31
C ALA A 316 19.28 7.34 1.34
N GLU A 317 19.02 8.18 2.35
CA GLU A 317 19.96 8.42 3.45
C GLU A 317 20.24 7.14 4.25
N ILE A 318 19.21 6.34 4.56
CA ILE A 318 19.37 5.07 5.30
C ILE A 318 20.30 4.10 4.57
N VAL A 319 20.19 3.98 3.25
CA VAL A 319 21.01 3.05 2.45
C VAL A 319 22.31 3.67 1.94
N GLY A 320 22.52 4.97 2.17
CA GLY A 320 23.74 5.68 1.75
C GLY A 320 23.82 5.91 0.24
N THR A 321 22.69 6.11 -0.45
CA THR A 321 22.67 6.47 -1.88
C THR A 321 22.40 7.95 -2.07
N ASN A 322 22.98 8.52 -3.13
CA ASN A 322 22.70 9.90 -3.53
C ASN A 322 21.26 10.03 -4.06
N LEU A 323 20.68 11.21 -3.86
CA LEU A 323 19.46 11.60 -4.56
C LEU A 323 19.75 11.87 -6.04
N PRO A 324 18.74 11.74 -6.93
CA PRO A 324 18.88 12.09 -8.34
C PRO A 324 19.35 13.55 -8.53
N ASP A 325 20.26 13.76 -9.48
CA ASP A 325 20.71 15.10 -9.89
C ASP A 325 19.64 15.76 -10.77
N LEU A 326 18.76 16.52 -10.12
CA LEU A 326 17.69 17.27 -10.79
C LEU A 326 18.23 18.34 -11.75
N ALA A 327 19.44 18.89 -11.51
CA ALA A 327 20.05 19.89 -12.39
C ALA A 327 20.59 19.25 -13.68
N ALA A 328 21.01 17.98 -13.61
CA ALA A 328 21.34 17.15 -14.78
C ALA A 328 20.10 16.56 -15.49
N GLY A 329 18.88 16.81 -14.97
CA GLY A 329 17.63 16.33 -15.55
C GLY A 329 17.23 14.92 -15.12
N GLU A 330 17.86 14.36 -14.08
CA GLU A 330 17.44 13.09 -13.50
C GLU A 330 16.06 13.21 -12.81
N LYS A 331 15.35 12.09 -12.70
CA LYS A 331 13.98 12.01 -12.20
C LYS A 331 13.93 11.35 -10.81
N GLY A 332 12.98 11.78 -9.98
CA GLY A 332 12.74 11.20 -8.65
C GLY A 332 13.10 12.16 -7.52
N ALA A 333 12.51 11.92 -6.34
CA ALA A 333 12.75 12.70 -5.12
C ALA A 333 12.54 14.24 -5.19
N GLU A 334 11.87 14.78 -6.21
CA GLU A 334 11.85 16.21 -6.53
C GLU A 334 11.41 17.13 -5.37
N ASP A 335 10.35 16.76 -4.64
CA ASP A 335 9.89 17.42 -3.39
C ASP A 335 10.05 16.50 -2.16
N SER A 336 11.13 15.70 -2.09
CA SER A 336 11.41 14.80 -0.97
C SER A 336 12.57 15.33 -0.16
N VAL A 337 12.38 15.48 1.15
CA VAL A 337 13.48 15.74 2.10
C VAL A 337 13.64 14.56 3.04
N SER A 338 14.83 14.31 3.57
CA SER A 338 14.99 13.25 4.56
C SER A 338 14.42 13.69 5.90
N VAL A 339 13.65 12.80 6.53
CA VAL A 339 13.07 13.00 7.87
C VAL A 339 13.66 12.04 8.90
N LEU A 340 14.79 11.39 8.57
CA LEU A 340 15.42 10.39 9.42
C LEU A 340 15.78 10.92 10.81
N GLU A 341 16.39 12.10 10.88
CA GLU A 341 16.74 12.72 12.15
C GLU A 341 15.52 13.13 12.98
N ALA A 342 14.43 13.54 12.33
CA ALA A 342 13.16 13.83 13.00
C ALA A 342 12.59 12.58 13.69
N MET A 343 12.71 11.42 13.02
CA MET A 343 12.30 10.13 13.57
C MET A 343 13.20 9.68 14.74
N ARG A 344 14.51 9.95 14.70
CA ARG A 344 15.48 9.53 15.74
C ARG A 344 15.45 10.39 17.00
N SER A 345 15.67 11.69 16.79
CA SER A 345 16.04 12.60 17.86
C SER A 345 14.82 13.10 18.62
N GLY A 346 13.66 13.17 17.95
CA GLY A 346 12.50 13.93 18.41
C GLY A 346 12.68 15.45 18.28
N VAL A 347 13.80 15.90 17.71
CA VAL A 347 14.08 17.31 17.38
C VAL A 347 13.31 17.68 16.11
N GLY A 348 12.81 18.91 16.06
CA GLY A 348 12.08 19.42 14.91
C GLY A 348 12.92 19.42 13.63
N LEU A 349 12.30 19.13 12.49
CA LEU A 349 12.86 19.46 11.18
C LEU A 349 12.84 20.98 11.02
N GLU A 350 14.02 21.57 11.02
CA GLU A 350 14.22 22.96 10.65
C GLU A 350 14.23 23.08 9.11
N ASP A 351 13.76 24.22 8.60
CA ASP A 351 13.89 24.62 7.18
C ASP A 351 13.31 23.66 6.12
N ARG A 352 12.24 22.90 6.43
CA ARG A 352 11.57 22.11 5.39
C ARG A 352 10.92 23.02 4.32
N PRO A 353 11.01 22.68 3.03
CA PRO A 353 10.17 23.29 2.02
C PRO A 353 8.68 23.03 2.28
N PRO A 354 7.79 23.98 1.90
CA PRO A 354 6.35 23.81 2.08
C PRO A 354 5.81 22.56 1.39
N LEU A 355 4.84 21.90 2.00
CA LEU A 355 4.03 20.87 1.36
C LEU A 355 2.85 21.49 0.64
N PHE A 356 2.55 20.99 -0.56
CA PHE A 356 1.43 21.46 -1.36
C PHE A 356 0.35 20.38 -1.47
N PHE A 357 -0.89 20.72 -1.10
CA PHE A 357 -2.04 19.84 -1.16
C PHE A 357 -3.11 20.40 -2.07
N ASN A 358 -3.66 19.56 -2.96
CA ASN A 358 -4.78 19.92 -3.82
C ASN A 358 -6.11 19.56 -3.17
N ASP A 359 -7.12 20.43 -3.28
CA ASP A 359 -8.48 20.09 -2.84
C ASP A 359 -9.28 19.41 -3.97
N HIS A 360 -9.50 18.09 -3.87
CA HIS A 360 -10.30 17.35 -4.85
C HIS A 360 -11.81 17.60 -4.76
N LYS A 361 -12.32 18.16 -3.66
CA LYS A 361 -13.75 18.47 -3.49
C LYS A 361 -14.12 19.79 -4.13
N GLU A 362 -13.23 20.78 -4.04
CA GLU A 362 -13.49 22.15 -4.48
C GLU A 362 -12.81 22.47 -5.84
N ALA A 363 -11.77 21.74 -6.26
CA ALA A 363 -11.03 22.00 -7.50
C ALA A 363 -11.75 21.66 -8.83
N LYS A 364 -13.08 21.48 -8.83
CA LYS A 364 -13.81 21.28 -10.09
C LYS A 364 -13.88 22.54 -10.96
N ALA A 365 -13.68 23.73 -10.36
CA ALA A 365 -13.75 25.01 -11.07
C ALA A 365 -12.45 25.83 -10.96
N ASP A 366 -11.68 25.70 -9.87
CA ASP A 366 -10.42 26.42 -9.66
C ASP A 366 -9.46 25.53 -8.85
N PRO A 367 -8.28 25.14 -9.37
CA PRO A 367 -7.32 24.29 -8.67
C PRO A 367 -6.63 25.06 -7.53
N ALA A 368 -7.35 25.30 -6.44
CA ALA A 368 -6.75 25.82 -5.22
C ALA A 368 -5.81 24.76 -4.61
N ALA A 369 -4.55 25.16 -4.39
CA ALA A 369 -3.57 24.39 -3.65
C ALA A 369 -3.30 25.09 -2.31
N VAL A 370 -3.26 24.32 -1.22
CA VAL A 370 -2.85 24.81 0.10
C VAL A 370 -1.37 24.49 0.30
N ALA A 371 -0.60 25.50 0.70
CA ALA A 371 0.77 25.35 1.16
C ALA A 371 0.80 25.21 2.69
N MET A 372 1.38 24.13 3.20
CA MET A 372 1.61 23.91 4.63
C MET A 372 3.09 24.06 4.94
N ARG A 373 3.41 24.76 6.03
CA ARG A 373 4.77 25.00 6.51
C ARG A 373 4.93 24.40 7.89
#